data_AF-A0A2R6K2S7-F1
#
_entry.id   AF-A0A2R6K2S7-F1
#
_cell.length_a   1.000
_cell.length_b   1.000
_cell.length_c   1.000
_cell.angle_alpha   90.00
_cell.angle_beta   90.00
_cell.angle_gamma   90.00
#
_symmetry.space_group_name_H-M   'P 1'
#
loop_
_entity.id
_entity.type
_entity.pdbx_description
1 polymer ?
#
loop_
_entity_poly.entity_id
_entity_poly.type
_entity_poly.pdbx_seq_one_letter_code
_entity_poly.pdbx_strand_id
1 'polypeptide(L)' 'MQHDPSSVHVATYECAECGTRIESDECAACPDCSGVVRNISVPRN' A
#
# COMPACT_ATOMS: atom_id res chain seq x y z
N MET A 1 17.50 25.31 -6.66
CA MET A 1 16.88 24.07 -7.17
C MET A 1 17.01 23.03 -6.07
N GLN A 2 16.08 22.96 -5.11
CA GLN A 2 16.14 21.93 -4.06
C GLN A 2 15.29 20.76 -4.55
N HIS A 3 15.93 19.73 -5.10
CA HIS A 3 15.28 18.43 -5.29
C HIS A 3 15.08 17.84 -3.90
N ASP A 4 13.85 17.90 -3.40
CA ASP A 4 13.46 17.14 -2.22
C ASP A 4 13.64 15.65 -2.55
N PRO A 5 14.54 14.92 -1.86
CA PRO A 5 14.85 13.55 -2.23
C PRO A 5 13.72 12.67 -1.74
N SER A 6 12.74 12.42 -2.62
CA SER A 6 11.79 11.32 -2.54
C SER A 6 11.14 11.20 -1.16
N SER A 7 10.07 11.97 -0.94
CA SER A 7 8.99 11.51 -0.07
C SER A 7 8.49 10.20 -0.68
N VAL A 8 9.10 9.08 -0.29
CA VAL A 8 8.64 7.74 -0.65
C VAL A 8 7.29 7.65 0.04
N HIS A 9 6.21 7.88 -0.70
CA HIS A 9 4.86 7.84 -0.18
C HIS A 9 4.51 6.37 0.05
N VAL A 10 4.98 5.83 1.17
CA VAL A 10 4.65 4.46 1.58
C VAL A 10 3.15 4.42 1.86
N ALA A 11 2.42 3.69 1.01
CA ALA A 11 1.01 3.41 1.20
C ALA A 11 0.86 2.07 1.95
N THR A 12 -0.17 2.00 2.77
CA THR A 12 -0.57 0.82 3.50
C THR A 12 -1.72 0.21 2.73
N TYR A 13 -1.53 -1.04 2.32
CA TYR A 13 -2.52 -1.86 1.67
C TYR A 13 -2.98 -2.95 2.63
N GLU A 14 -4.26 -3.31 2.57
CA GLU A 14 -4.84 -4.41 3.33
C GLU A 14 -5.42 -5.43 2.36
N CYS A 15 -5.08 -6.71 2.56
CA CYS A 15 -5.67 -7.80 1.77
C CYS A 15 -7.13 -8.02 2.18
N ALA A 16 -8.03 -8.07 1.19
CA ALA A 16 -9.44 -8.35 1.42
C ALA A 16 -9.74 -9.82 1.76
N GLU A 17 -8.82 -10.73 1.42
CA GLU A 17 -8.99 -12.18 1.59
C GLU A 17 -8.48 -12.65 2.96
N CYS A 18 -7.21 -12.35 3.29
CA CYS A 18 -6.56 -12.83 4.51
C CYS A 18 -6.35 -11.76 5.59
N GLY A 19 -6.57 -10.47 5.27
CA GLY A 19 -6.38 -9.37 6.22
C GLY A 19 -4.93 -8.92 6.41
N THR A 20 -3.96 -9.47 5.67
CA THR A 20 -2.55 -9.05 5.76
C THR A 20 -2.39 -7.58 5.38
N ARG A 21 -1.62 -6.84 6.20
CA ARG A 21 -1.26 -5.45 5.94
C ARG A 21 0.13 -5.36 5.31
N ILE A 22 0.26 -4.54 4.28
CA ILE A 22 1.45 -4.43 3.45
C ILE A 22 1.78 -2.94 3.32
N GLU A 23 2.99 -2.54 3.69
CA GLU A 23 3.49 -1.18 3.50
C GLU A 23 4.37 -1.16 2.25
N SER A 24 3.91 -0.48 1.20
CA SER A 24 4.61 -0.38 -0.07
C SER A 24 4.19 0.88 -0.83
N ASP A 25 4.99 1.32 -1.80
CA ASP A 25 4.59 2.42 -2.70
C ASP A 25 3.45 1.94 -3.61
N GLU A 26 3.65 0.78 -4.23
CA GLU A 26 2.69 0.09 -5.09
C GLU A 26 2.52 -1.37 -4.64
N CYS A 27 1.27 -1.83 -4.54
CA CYS A 27 0.98 -3.22 -4.23
C CYS A 27 -0.16 -3.72 -5.12
N ALA A 28 0.16 -4.59 -6.08
CA ALA A 28 -0.82 -5.15 -7.01
C ALA A 28 -1.61 -6.32 -6.38
N ALA A 29 -0.98 -7.12 -5.52
CA ALA A 29 -1.59 -8.30 -4.89
C ALA A 29 -0.92 -8.64 -3.55
N CYS A 30 -1.62 -9.40 -2.72
CA CYS A 30 -1.10 -9.83 -1.42
C CYS A 30 0.04 -10.86 -1.61
N PRO A 31 1.20 -10.69 -0.97
CA PRO A 31 2.32 -11.62 -1.10
C PRO A 31 2.08 -12.97 -0.43
N ASP A 32 1.10 -13.06 0.47
CA ASP A 32 0.84 -14.26 1.28
C ASP A 32 -0.16 -15.21 0.58
N CYS A 33 -1.26 -14.66 0.07
CA CYS A 33 -2.34 -15.45 -0.54
C CYS A 33 -2.62 -15.11 -2.02
N SER A 34 -1.86 -14.18 -2.61
CA SER A 34 -2.12 -13.62 -3.95
C SER A 34 -3.50 -12.96 -4.11
N GLY A 35 -4.17 -12.67 -3.00
CA GLY A 35 -5.48 -12.03 -2.97
C GLY A 35 -5.45 -10.55 -3.32
N VAL A 36 -6.64 -9.98 -3.55
CA VAL A 36 -6.82 -8.56 -3.85
C VAL A 36 -6.49 -7.72 -2.62
N VAL A 37 -5.76 -6.62 -2.84
CA VAL A 37 -5.39 -5.65 -1.80
C VAL A 37 -6.07 -4.31 -2.05
N ARG A 38 -6.40 -3.60 -0.97
CA ARG A 38 -6.98 -2.24 -1.00
C ARG A 38 -6.07 -1.26 -0.31
N ASN A 39 -5.84 -0.10 -0.90
CA ASN A 39 -5.11 0.98 -0.24
C ASN A 39 -5.97 1.55 0.90
N ILE A 40 -5.45 1.43 2.13
CA ILE A 40 -6.08 1.94 3.36
C ILE A 40 -5.35 3.17 3.92
N SER A 41 -4.28 3.64 3.28
CA SER A 41 -3.57 4.88 3.68
C SER A 41 -4.32 6.15 3.32
N VAL A 42 -5.23 6.09 2.35
CA VAL A 42 -6.06 7.23 1.98
C VAL A 42 -7.40 7.19 2.73
N PRO A 43 -7.68 8.12 3.66
CA PRO A 43 -8.98 8.20 4.30
C PRO A 43 -10.05 8.51 3.25
N ARG A 44 -11.11 7.70 3.21
CA ARG A 44 -12.27 7.94 2.34
C ARG A 44 -13.14 8.99 3.04
N ASN A 45 -13.18 10.20 2.47
CA ASN A 45 -14.04 11.31 2.91
C ASN A 45 -15.52 11.01 2.73
#